data_AF-A0A4C1U5T1-F1
#
_entry.id   AF-A0A4C1U5T1-F1
#
_cell.length_a   1.000
_cell.length_b   1.000
_cell.length_c   1.000
_cell.angle_alpha   90.00
_cell.angle_beta   90.00
_cell.angle_gamma   90.00
#
_symmetry.space_group_name_H-M   'P 1'
#
loop_
_entity.id
_entity.type
_entity.pdbx_description
1 polymer ?
#
loop_
_entity_poly.entity_id
_entity_poly.type
_entity_poly.pdbx_seq_one_letter_code
_entity_poly.pdbx_strand_id
1 'polypeptide(L)'
;MTELQKKLCSEEKKLKVDTYLPVLDMLCTELSRRLETYREINNLFGFLTDFSTKSDAEIRQACTKFKEHYFEDIEPEFIDEMVQYKYFILQLEDAGKIMPAEESYKLIIARCKVTVVEPGVGPGAVPRRVPVASLPLCLTLIIQSLCELR
;
A
#
# COMPACT_ATOMS: atom_id res chain seq x y z
N MET A 1 52.83 34.72 -7.74
CA MET A 1 51.87 34.04 -6.84
C MET A 1 52.38 34.18 -5.42
N THR A 2 51.75 35.05 -4.62
CA THR A 2 52.18 35.35 -3.26
C THR A 2 51.90 34.18 -2.32
N GLU A 3 52.65 34.09 -1.22
CA GLU A 3 52.54 33.03 -0.21
C GLU A 3 51.13 32.93 0.40
N LEU A 4 50.45 34.07 0.51
CA LEU A 4 49.05 34.17 0.94
C LEU A 4 48.08 33.52 -0.07
N GLN A 5 48.32 33.67 -1.38
CA GLN A 5 47.49 33.02 -2.40
C GLN A 5 47.63 31.49 -2.36
N LYS A 6 48.83 30.99 -2.06
CA LYS A 6 49.06 29.54 -1.90
C LYS A 6 48.34 29.00 -0.66
N LYS A 7 48.40 29.73 0.47
CA LYS A 7 47.74 29.32 1.71
C LYS A 7 46.21 29.31 1.57
N LEU A 8 45.63 30.34 0.96
CA LEU A 8 44.18 30.42 0.73
C LEU A 8 43.67 29.25 -0.14
N CYS A 9 44.38 28.95 -1.23
CA CYS A 9 44.02 27.85 -2.12
C CYS A 9 44.18 26.47 -1.46
N SER A 10 45.08 26.35 -0.46
CA SER A 10 45.24 25.14 0.35
C SER A 10 44.09 24.96 1.34
N GLU A 11 43.69 26.01 2.05
CA GLU A 11 42.57 25.96 3.00
C GLU A 11 41.23 25.70 2.30
N GLU A 12 41.01 26.26 1.12
CA GLU A 12 39.81 25.98 0.30
C GLU A 12 39.73 24.49 -0.09
N LYS A 13 40.85 23.91 -0.53
CA LYS A 13 40.92 22.47 -0.84
C LYS A 13 40.67 21.62 0.39
N LYS A 14 41.22 22.02 1.54
CA LYS A 14 41.04 21.33 2.81
C LYS A 14 39.58 21.33 3.25
N LEU A 15 38.91 22.48 3.24
CA LEU A 15 37.48 22.57 3.53
C LEU A 15 36.65 21.70 2.57
N LYS A 16 37.01 21.71 1.27
CA LYS A 16 36.32 20.91 0.26
C LYS A 16 36.45 19.41 0.53
N VAL A 17 37.65 18.94 0.84
CA VAL A 17 37.94 17.51 1.03
C VAL A 17 37.51 17.00 2.41
N ASP A 18 37.77 17.77 3.46
CA ASP A 18 37.56 17.30 4.84
C ASP A 18 36.13 17.55 5.33
N THR A 19 35.36 18.42 4.66
CA THR A 19 34.02 18.80 5.13
C THR A 19 32.98 18.71 4.02
N TYR A 20 33.15 19.42 2.90
CA TYR A 20 32.10 19.49 1.89
C TYR A 20 31.80 18.13 1.24
N LEU A 21 32.83 17.42 0.78
CA LEU A 21 32.68 16.10 0.17
C LEU A 21 32.11 15.07 1.16
N PRO A 22 32.63 14.93 2.41
CA PRO A 22 32.03 14.04 3.41
C PRO A 22 30.56 14.33 3.72
N VAL A 23 30.17 15.61 3.78
CA VAL A 23 28.76 16.00 3.98
C VAL A 23 27.90 15.58 2.79
N LEU A 24 28.37 15.76 1.55
CA LEU A 24 27.66 15.30 0.37
C LEU A 24 27.55 13.77 0.31
N ASP A 25 28.62 13.05 0.62
CA ASP A 25 28.64 11.59 0.62
C ASP A 25 27.67 11.03 1.66
N MET A 26 27.63 11.62 2.86
CA MET A 26 26.67 11.26 3.90
C MET A 26 25.23 11.55 3.46
N LEU A 27 24.99 12.71 2.85
CA LEU A 27 23.67 13.06 2.32
C LEU A 27 23.21 12.07 1.25
N CYS A 28 24.08 11.73 0.30
CA CYS A 28 23.80 10.74 -0.73
C CYS A 28 23.50 9.37 -0.13
N THR A 29 24.27 8.96 0.87
CA THR A 29 24.09 7.68 1.57
C THR A 29 22.73 7.61 2.27
N GLU A 30 22.38 8.64 3.06
CA GLU A 30 21.10 8.66 3.79
C GLU A 30 19.89 8.79 2.87
N LEU A 31 19.98 9.59 1.79
CA LEU A 31 18.91 9.67 0.80
C LEU A 31 18.71 8.34 0.08
N SER A 32 19.80 7.65 -0.27
CA SER A 32 19.73 6.32 -0.90
C SER A 32 19.12 5.30 0.04
N ARG A 33 19.52 5.30 1.33
CA ARG A 33 18.93 4.44 2.36
C ARG A 33 17.43 4.66 2.50
N ARG A 34 16.98 5.92 2.58
CA ARG A 34 15.55 6.27 2.66
C ARG A 34 14.76 5.85 1.43
N LEU A 35 15.34 6.06 0.23
CA LEU A 35 14.71 5.64 -1.02
C LEU A 35 14.46 4.13 -1.01
N GLU A 36 15.43 3.34 -0.54
CA GLU A 36 15.27 1.89 -0.49
C GLU A 36 14.21 1.46 0.52
N THR A 37 14.19 2.06 1.72
CA THR A 37 13.11 1.82 2.69
C THR A 37 11.73 2.14 2.10
N TYR A 38 11.58 3.25 1.37
CA TYR A 38 10.31 3.58 0.73
C TYR A 38 9.94 2.61 -0.40
N ARG A 39 10.94 2.09 -1.12
CA ARG A 39 10.70 1.03 -2.11
C ARG A 39 10.21 -0.25 -1.46
N GLU A 40 10.80 -0.66 -0.33
CA GLU A 40 10.36 -1.83 0.43
C GLU A 40 8.91 -1.67 0.92
N ILE A 41 8.58 -0.50 1.49
CA ILE A 41 7.22 -0.19 1.92
C ILE A 41 6.25 -0.23 0.72
N ASN A 42 6.59 0.44 -0.37
CA ASN A 42 5.77 0.44 -1.59
C ASN A 42 5.64 -0.97 -2.19
N ASN A 43 6.67 -1.81 -2.06
CA ASN A 43 6.67 -3.18 -2.52
C ASN A 43 5.76 -4.11 -1.70
N LEU A 44 5.43 -3.75 -0.45
CA LEU A 44 4.52 -4.49 0.42
C LEU A 44 3.10 -3.91 0.40
N PHE A 45 2.97 -2.60 0.46
CA PHE A 45 1.70 -1.89 0.65
C PHE A 45 1.22 -1.13 -0.59
N GLY A 46 2.07 -0.96 -1.61
CA GLY A 46 1.78 -0.11 -2.77
C GLY A 46 0.55 -0.57 -3.55
N PHE A 47 0.18 -1.85 -3.48
CA PHE A 47 -1.02 -2.38 -4.10
C PHE A 47 -2.32 -1.73 -3.61
N LEU A 48 -2.29 -1.08 -2.44
CA LEU A 48 -3.42 -0.35 -1.89
C LEU A 48 -3.66 1.00 -2.60
N THR A 49 -2.64 1.58 -3.23
CA THR A 49 -2.73 2.91 -3.85
C THR A 49 -3.47 2.91 -5.19
N ASP A 50 -3.38 1.82 -5.93
CA ASP A 50 -4.01 1.60 -7.23
C ASP A 50 -4.93 0.37 -7.20
N PHE A 51 -5.51 0.10 -6.03
CA PHE A 51 -6.24 -1.13 -5.74
C PHE A 51 -7.41 -1.40 -6.71
N SER A 52 -8.16 -0.36 -7.08
CA SER A 52 -9.31 -0.47 -7.99
C SER A 52 -8.91 -0.75 -9.44
N THR A 53 -7.67 -0.43 -9.85
CA THR A 53 -7.20 -0.61 -11.23
C THR A 53 -6.48 -1.94 -11.44
N LYS A 54 -6.03 -2.60 -10.36
CA LYS A 54 -5.36 -3.90 -10.42
C LYS A 54 -6.32 -5.04 -10.78
N SER A 55 -5.84 -6.02 -11.55
CA SER A 55 -6.54 -7.29 -11.75
C SER A 55 -6.56 -8.15 -10.49
N ASP A 56 -7.47 -9.12 -10.44
CA ASP A 56 -7.58 -10.03 -9.30
C ASP A 56 -6.31 -10.86 -9.10
N ALA A 57 -5.64 -11.24 -10.19
CA ALA A 57 -4.36 -11.95 -10.12
C ALA A 57 -3.26 -11.09 -9.46
N GLU A 58 -3.19 -9.81 -9.82
CA GLU A 58 -2.23 -8.87 -9.23
C GLU A 58 -2.53 -8.60 -7.75
N ILE A 59 -3.80 -8.45 -7.38
CA ILE A 59 -4.22 -8.30 -5.98
C ILE A 59 -3.86 -9.54 -5.19
N ARG A 60 -4.17 -10.74 -5.70
CA ARG A 60 -3.82 -12.00 -5.04
C ARG A 60 -2.32 -12.13 -4.85
N GLN A 61 -1.53 -11.82 -5.88
CA GLN A 61 -0.07 -11.85 -5.79
C GLN A 61 0.47 -10.88 -4.73
N ALA A 62 -0.02 -9.65 -4.70
CA ALA A 62 0.39 -8.65 -3.72
C ALA A 62 -0.01 -9.03 -2.30
N CYS A 63 -1.24 -9.53 -2.12
CA CYS A 63 -1.75 -9.98 -0.82
C CYS A 63 -1.01 -11.23 -0.32
N THR A 64 -0.61 -12.15 -1.21
CA THR A 64 0.25 -13.28 -0.83
C THR A 64 1.57 -12.79 -0.27
N LYS A 65 2.26 -11.89 -0.97
CA LYS A 65 3.53 -11.32 -0.51
C LYS A 65 3.38 -10.59 0.83
N PHE A 66 2.30 -9.82 0.98
CA PHE A 66 1.98 -9.12 2.21
C PHE A 66 1.75 -10.10 3.37
N LYS A 67 0.93 -11.13 3.16
CA LYS A 67 0.64 -12.18 4.14
C LYS A 67 1.88 -12.99 4.51
N GLU A 68 2.76 -13.28 3.56
CA GLU A 68 4.03 -13.96 3.85
C GLU A 68 4.93 -13.14 4.79
N HIS A 69 4.90 -11.81 4.67
CA HIS A 69 5.67 -10.90 5.53
C HIS A 69 5.07 -10.79 6.94
N TYR A 70 3.75 -10.84 7.07
CA TYR A 70 3.00 -10.70 8.32
C TYR A 70 2.21 -11.98 8.67
N PHE A 71 2.83 -13.15 8.49
CA PHE A 71 2.10 -14.43 8.53
C PHE A 71 1.47 -14.77 9.90
N GLU A 72 1.95 -14.17 10.99
CA GLU A 72 1.39 -14.34 12.35
C GLU A 72 0.16 -13.45 12.57
N ASP A 73 0.08 -12.32 11.87
CA ASP A 73 -0.94 -11.30 12.08
C ASP A 73 -2.11 -11.40 11.08
N ILE A 74 -1.92 -12.12 9.97
CA ILE A 74 -2.86 -12.15 8.85
C ILE A 74 -3.56 -13.49 8.74
N GLU A 75 -4.89 -13.49 8.74
CA GLU A 75 -5.68 -14.72 8.65
C GLU A 75 -5.56 -15.42 7.27
N PRO A 76 -5.86 -16.72 7.21
CA PRO A 76 -5.84 -17.48 5.96
C PRO A 76 -6.67 -16.85 4.83
N GLU A 77 -7.84 -16.33 5.17
CA GLU A 77 -8.89 -15.83 4.27
C GLU A 77 -8.61 -14.44 3.67
N PHE A 78 -7.62 -13.70 4.22
CA PHE A 78 -7.31 -12.31 3.86
C PHE A 78 -7.28 -12.04 2.35
N ILE A 79 -6.66 -12.93 1.57
CA ILE A 79 -6.49 -12.75 0.13
C ILE A 79 -7.85 -12.73 -0.58
N ASP A 80 -8.77 -13.63 -0.21
CA ASP A 80 -10.11 -13.67 -0.81
C ASP A 80 -10.96 -12.49 -0.35
N GLU A 81 -10.81 -12.05 0.89
CA GLU A 81 -11.51 -10.87 1.42
C GLU A 81 -11.08 -9.59 0.70
N MET A 82 -9.79 -9.44 0.38
CA MET A 82 -9.29 -8.29 -0.39
C MET A 82 -9.87 -8.27 -1.82
N VAL A 83 -9.96 -9.43 -2.49
CA VAL A 83 -10.60 -9.50 -3.81
C VAL A 83 -12.08 -9.09 -3.72
N GLN A 84 -12.81 -9.54 -2.68
CA GLN A 84 -14.19 -9.12 -2.47
C GLN A 84 -14.31 -7.62 -2.18
N TYR A 85 -13.39 -7.07 -1.38
CA TYR A 85 -13.33 -5.65 -1.05
C TYR A 85 -13.14 -4.78 -2.29
N LYS A 86 -12.35 -5.22 -3.27
CA LYS A 86 -12.18 -4.53 -4.56
C LYS A 86 -13.51 -4.32 -5.26
N TYR A 87 -14.29 -5.40 -5.43
CA TYR A 87 -15.60 -5.32 -6.08
C TYR A 87 -16.58 -4.48 -5.30
N PHE A 88 -16.49 -4.49 -3.97
CA PHE A 88 -17.26 -3.60 -3.13
C PHE A 88 -16.92 -2.13 -3.40
N ILE A 89 -15.64 -1.75 -3.45
CA ILE A 89 -15.23 -0.37 -3.78
C ILE A 89 -15.73 0.05 -5.16
N LEU A 90 -15.55 -0.79 -6.19
CA LEU A 90 -15.97 -0.48 -7.55
C LEU A 90 -17.48 -0.20 -7.65
N GLN A 91 -18.29 -0.97 -6.91
CA GLN A 91 -19.74 -0.72 -6.85
C GLN A 91 -20.10 0.64 -6.22
N LEU A 92 -19.24 1.18 -5.34
CA LEU A 92 -19.45 2.49 -4.73
C LEU A 92 -19.05 3.64 -5.64
N GLU A 93 -17.94 3.48 -6.35
CA GLU A 93 -17.48 4.43 -7.36
C GLU A 93 -18.53 4.60 -8.46
N ASP A 94 -19.09 3.48 -8.96
CA ASP A 94 -20.17 3.48 -9.95
C ASP A 94 -21.47 4.13 -9.43
N ALA A 95 -21.74 4.01 -8.13
CA ALA A 95 -22.92 4.62 -7.51
C ALA A 95 -22.78 6.13 -7.27
N GLY A 96 -21.62 6.74 -7.62
CA GLY A 96 -21.33 8.15 -7.38
C GLY A 96 -21.34 8.54 -5.89
N LYS A 97 -21.24 7.55 -5.00
CA LYS A 97 -21.28 7.73 -3.55
C LYS A 97 -19.91 7.44 -2.97
N ILE A 98 -19.26 8.47 -2.45
CA ILE A 98 -18.16 8.29 -1.49
C ILE A 98 -18.81 7.85 -0.19
N MET A 99 -18.83 6.55 0.09
CA MET A 99 -19.31 6.05 1.37
C MET A 99 -18.24 6.33 2.42
N PRO A 100 -18.57 7.05 3.53
CA PRO A 100 -17.65 7.20 4.65
C PRO A 100 -17.23 5.83 5.17
N ALA A 101 -15.97 5.69 5.63
CA ALA A 101 -15.44 4.44 6.18
C ALA A 101 -16.38 3.83 7.22
N GLU A 102 -16.92 4.68 8.10
CA GLU A 102 -17.86 4.27 9.13
C GLU A 102 -19.14 3.61 8.57
N GLU A 103 -19.66 4.13 7.46
CA GLU A 103 -20.84 3.56 6.80
C GLU A 103 -20.50 2.27 6.06
N SER A 104 -19.29 2.16 5.48
CA SER A 104 -18.86 0.92 4.82
C SER A 104 -18.65 -0.21 5.83
N TYR A 105 -18.04 0.06 6.98
CA TYR A 105 -17.97 -0.90 8.09
C TYR A 105 -19.36 -1.29 8.57
N LYS A 106 -20.26 -0.33 8.79
CA LYS A 106 -21.65 -0.63 9.16
C LYS A 106 -22.35 -1.45 8.09
N LEU A 107 -22.09 -1.24 6.81
CA LEU A 107 -22.71 -2.05 5.75
C LEU A 107 -22.16 -3.48 5.72
N ILE A 108 -20.84 -3.63 5.83
CA ILE A 108 -20.15 -4.93 5.83
C ILE A 108 -20.59 -5.74 7.06
N ILE A 109 -20.59 -5.10 8.24
CA ILE A 109 -20.97 -5.71 9.53
C ILE A 109 -22.48 -5.94 9.62
N ALA A 110 -23.34 -5.02 9.16
CA ALA A 110 -24.79 -5.12 9.31
C ALA A 110 -25.50 -5.89 8.18
N ARG A 111 -24.94 -5.96 6.97
CA ARG A 111 -25.60 -6.65 5.85
C ARG A 111 -25.14 -8.08 5.61
N CYS A 112 -24.00 -8.56 6.14
CA CYS A 112 -23.51 -9.95 6.07
C CYS A 112 -23.73 -10.68 4.71
N LYS A 113 -23.86 -9.92 3.61
CA LYS A 113 -24.27 -10.37 2.28
C LYS A 113 -23.68 -9.40 1.28
N VAL A 114 -22.40 -9.59 0.95
CA VAL A 114 -21.85 -9.03 -0.28
C VAL A 114 -22.33 -9.94 -1.41
N THR A 115 -23.15 -9.40 -2.30
CA THR A 115 -23.51 -10.10 -3.54
C THR A 115 -22.35 -9.98 -4.51
N VAL A 116 -21.53 -11.03 -4.59
CA VAL A 116 -20.51 -11.17 -5.63
C VAL A 116 -21.20 -11.68 -6.90
N VAL A 117 -21.10 -10.91 -7.99
CA VAL A 117 -21.37 -11.41 -9.34
C VAL A 117 -20.01 -11.70 -9.96
N GLU A 118 -19.63 -12.98 -10.00
CA GLU A 118 -18.42 -13.43 -10.69
C GLU A 118 -18.49 -13.00 -12.17
N PRO A 119 -17.46 -12.34 -12.73
CA PRO A 119 -17.43 -12.01 -14.14
C PRO A 119 -17.08 -13.27 -14.94
N GLY A 120 -18.07 -14.12 -15.24
CA GLY A 120 -17.78 -15.34 -15.99
C GLY A 120 -18.93 -16.29 -16.33
N VAL A 121 -20.18 -16.02 -15.94
CA VAL A 121 -21.27 -16.94 -16.27
C VAL A 121 -22.32 -16.22 -17.11
N GLY A 122 -22.58 -16.78 -18.30
CA GLY A 122 -23.47 -16.22 -19.32
C GLY A 122 -24.90 -15.96 -18.82
N PRO A 123 -25.76 -15.38 -19.69
CA PRO A 123 -27.11 -14.96 -19.32
C PRO A 123 -27.94 -16.16 -18.88
N GLY A 124 -28.06 -16.37 -17.57
CA GLY A 124 -28.76 -17.51 -16.97
C GLY A 124 -28.19 -18.04 -15.64
N ALA A 125 -27.06 -17.53 -15.17
CA ALA A 125 -26.48 -17.97 -13.89
C ALA A 125 -27.23 -17.42 -12.67
N VAL A 126 -27.72 -18.30 -11.80
CA VAL A 126 -28.28 -17.91 -10.51
C VAL A 126 -27.13 -17.40 -9.62
N PRO A 127 -27.23 -16.19 -9.03
CA PRO A 127 -26.23 -15.67 -8.10
C PRO A 127 -26.07 -16.65 -6.93
N ARG A 128 -24.87 -17.21 -6.74
CA ARG A 128 -24.59 -18.01 -5.53
C ARG A 128 -24.39 -17.06 -4.35
N ARG A 129 -25.26 -17.18 -3.34
CA ARG A 129 -25.10 -16.49 -2.06
C ARG A 129 -24.13 -17.29 -1.20
N VAL A 130 -22.94 -16.77 -0.93
CA VAL A 130 -22.01 -17.33 0.04
C VAL A 130 -22.20 -16.63 1.39
N PRO A 131 -22.48 -17.34 2.50
CA PRO A 131 -22.49 -16.75 3.83
C PRO A 131 -21.05 -16.50 4.29
N VAL A 132 -20.72 -15.25 4.64
CA VAL A 132 -19.41 -14.89 5.20
C VAL A 132 -19.51 -14.98 6.73
N ALA A 133 -19.26 -16.17 7.27
CA ALA A 133 -19.24 -16.41 8.71
C ALA A 133 -17.80 -16.47 9.23
N SER A 134 -17.02 -15.40 9.02
CA SER A 134 -15.70 -15.17 9.66
C SER A 134 -15.02 -13.93 9.08
N LEU A 135 -15.55 -12.72 9.29
CA LEU A 135 -14.78 -11.50 9.03
C LEU A 135 -13.96 -11.17 10.28
N PRO A 136 -12.63 -11.37 10.28
CA PRO A 136 -11.80 -11.14 11.44
C PRO A 136 -11.40 -9.66 11.56
N LEU A 137 -10.86 -9.30 12.73
CA LEU A 137 -10.42 -7.96 13.10
C LEU A 137 -9.40 -7.34 12.12
N CYS A 138 -8.73 -8.12 11.29
CA CYS A 138 -7.61 -7.67 10.45
C CYS A 138 -8.03 -6.75 9.29
N LEU A 139 -9.23 -6.94 8.70
CA LEU A 139 -9.80 -5.96 7.75
C LEU A 139 -10.11 -4.62 8.41
N THR A 140 -10.41 -4.62 9.72
CA THR A 140 -10.71 -3.37 10.44
C THR A 140 -9.46 -2.49 10.51
N LEU A 141 -8.30 -3.07 10.79
CA LEU A 141 -7.04 -2.33 10.90
C LEU A 141 -6.53 -1.81 9.54
N ILE A 142 -6.60 -2.63 8.49
CA ILE A 142 -6.10 -2.25 7.16
C ILE A 142 -6.96 -1.14 6.52
N ILE A 143 -8.28 -1.21 6.65
CA ILE A 143 -9.17 -0.18 6.12
C ILE A 143 -9.07 1.11 6.96
N GLN A 144 -8.83 1.02 8.27
CA GLN A 144 -8.66 2.19 9.13
C GLN A 144 -7.38 2.96 8.79
N SER A 145 -6.28 2.25 8.48
CA SER A 145 -5.07 2.88 7.92
C SER A 145 -5.28 3.48 6.52
N LEU A 146 -6.13 2.88 5.68
CA LEU A 146 -6.42 3.39 4.33
C LEU A 146 -7.28 4.65 4.33
N CYS A 147 -8.13 4.84 5.34
CA CYS A 147 -8.97 6.03 5.46
C CYS A 147 -8.28 7.24 6.10
N GLU A 148 -7.25 7.05 6.93
CA GLU A 148 -6.50 8.18 7.51
C GLU A 148 -5.47 8.81 6.55
N LEU A 149 -5.17 8.15 5.42
CA LEU A 149 -4.24 8.60 4.38
C LEU A 149 -4.89 9.45 3.27
N ARG A 150 -6.17 9.78 3.38
CA ARG A 150 -6.92 10.64 2.43
C ARG A 150 -7.50 11.86 3.12
#